data_AF-A0A329J402-F1
#
_entry.id   AF-A0A329J402-F1
#
_cell.length_a   1.000
_cell.length_b   1.000
_cell.length_c   1.000
_cell.angle_alpha   90.00
_cell.angle_beta   90.00
_cell.angle_gamma   90.00
#
_symmetry.space_group_name_H-M   'P 1'
#
loop_
_entity.id
_entity.type
_entity.pdbx_description
1 polymer ?
#
loop_
_entity_poly.entity_id
_entity_poly.type
_entity_poly.pdbx_seq_one_letter_code
_entity_poly.pdbx_strand_id
1 'polypeptide(L)'
;MNTFVPLEKLEETNLHDFYEVWLTTSETWPQDPHTSQRECIWRMERDLTDDVEIDDPFFQNLPRLWLLVDDLNDAQAVETVERALTQRLGELAVKGEFHPDEKQKVPCGDKRTDLRS
;
A
#
# COMPACT_ATOMS: atom_id res chain seq x y z
N MET A 1 -1.04 -2.61 10.50
CA MET A 1 0.38 -2.82 10.86
C MET A 1 1.20 -2.55 9.61
N ASN A 2 2.27 -1.76 9.70
CA ASN A 2 3.13 -1.45 8.56
C ASN A 2 4.35 -2.36 8.63
N THR A 3 4.62 -3.10 7.55
CA THR A 3 5.79 -3.97 7.46
C THR A 3 6.77 -3.34 6.48
N PHE A 4 7.98 -3.01 6.95
CA PHE A 4 9.06 -2.52 6.11
C PHE A 4 9.94 -3.69 5.72
N VAL A 5 10.17 -3.84 4.41
CA VAL A 5 10.95 -4.94 3.86
C VAL A 5 11.94 -4.37 2.85
N PRO A 6 13.25 -4.66 2.98
CA PRO A 6 14.23 -4.36 1.93
C PRO A 6 13.87 -5.08 0.64
N LEU A 7 14.18 -4.48 -0.51
CA LEU A 7 13.87 -5.08 -1.82
C LEU A 7 14.38 -6.52 -1.97
N GLU A 8 15.56 -6.82 -1.45
CA GLU A 8 16.16 -8.17 -1.46
C GLU A 8 15.29 -9.24 -0.79
N LYS A 9 14.45 -8.85 0.18
CA LYS A 9 13.56 -9.76 0.90
C LYS A 9 12.17 -9.86 0.27
N LEU A 10 11.89 -9.08 -0.77
CA LEU A 10 10.61 -9.15 -1.49
C LEU A 10 10.38 -10.55 -2.09
N GLU A 11 11.46 -11.18 -2.59
CA GLU A 11 11.44 -12.54 -3.16
C GLU A 11 11.06 -13.62 -2.14
N GLU A 12 11.29 -13.39 -0.85
CA GLU A 12 10.93 -14.34 0.22
C GLU A 12 9.57 -14.01 0.84
N THR A 13 9.05 -12.82 0.57
CA THR A 13 7.82 -12.31 1.19
C THR A 13 6.59 -12.99 0.59
N ASN A 14 5.63 -13.34 1.45
CA ASN A 14 4.32 -13.81 1.03
C ASN A 14 3.39 -12.61 0.79
N LEU A 15 3.15 -12.27 -0.48
CA LEU A 15 2.35 -11.10 -0.85
C LEU A 15 0.84 -11.28 -0.63
N HIS A 16 0.37 -12.50 -0.34
CA HIS A 16 -1.04 -12.74 0.06
C HIS A 16 -1.41 -12.05 1.38
N ASP A 17 -0.42 -11.76 2.22
CA ASP A 17 -0.63 -11.15 3.54
C ASP A 17 -0.77 -9.62 3.47
N PHE A 18 -0.59 -9.02 2.28
CA PHE A 18 -0.57 -7.57 2.09
C PHE A 18 -1.62 -7.13 1.08
N TYR A 19 -2.29 -6.01 1.40
CA TYR A 19 -3.30 -5.44 0.52
C TYR A 19 -2.73 -4.39 -0.44
N GLU A 20 -1.74 -3.62 0.02
CA GLU A 20 -1.05 -2.61 -0.78
C GLU A 20 0.45 -2.73 -0.61
N VAL A 21 1.17 -2.42 -1.69
CA VAL A 21 2.62 -2.25 -1.69
C VAL A 21 2.94 -0.79 -1.99
N TRP A 22 3.72 -0.20 -1.09
CA TRP A 22 4.10 1.20 -1.14
C TRP A 22 5.62 1.33 -1.22
N LEU A 23 6.09 2.28 -2.01
CA LEU A 23 7.48 2.73 -1.99
C LEU A 23 7.65 3.87 -0.98
N THR A 24 8.82 3.94 -0.36
CA THR A 24 9.21 5.08 0.45
C THR A 24 10.72 5.27 0.48
N THR A 25 11.16 6.50 0.74
CA THR A 25 12.58 6.83 0.92
C THR A 25 13.02 6.81 2.39
N SER A 26 12.13 6.45 3.33
CA SER A 26 12.48 6.39 4.75
C SER A 26 11.80 5.25 5.49
N GLU A 27 12.57 4.59 6.37
CA GLU A 27 12.07 3.62 7.34
C GLU A 27 11.40 4.29 8.56
N THR A 28 11.43 5.63 8.64
CA THR A 28 10.78 6.38 9.73
C THR A 28 9.25 6.37 9.57
N TRP A 29 8.56 6.32 10.71
CA TRP A 29 7.11 6.14 10.77
C TRP A 29 6.33 7.17 9.95
N PRO A 30 5.22 6.76 9.30
CA PRO A 30 4.55 7.57 8.29
C PRO A 30 3.84 8.87 8.77
N GLN A 31 3.95 9.25 10.04
CA GLN A 31 3.35 10.47 10.58
C GLN A 31 4.22 11.72 10.47
N ASP A 32 5.43 11.64 9.89
CA ASP A 32 6.18 12.84 9.54
C ASP A 32 5.75 13.34 8.13
N PRO A 33 5.02 14.46 8.03
CA PRO A 33 4.57 15.02 6.74
C PRO A 33 5.69 15.72 5.98
N HIS A 34 6.89 15.89 6.55
CA HIS A 34 7.97 16.67 5.95
C HIS A 34 9.04 15.83 5.24
N THR A 35 9.10 14.50 5.44
CA THR A 35 10.33 13.75 5.12
C THR A 35 10.16 12.40 4.42
N SER A 36 8.96 11.91 4.14
CA SER A 36 8.83 10.64 3.42
C SER A 36 8.02 10.80 2.15
N GLN A 37 8.74 10.85 1.03
CA GLN A 37 8.15 10.56 -0.28
C GLN A 37 7.57 9.15 -0.22
N ARG A 38 6.32 8.99 -0.65
CA ARG A 38 5.60 7.71 -0.65
C ARG A 38 4.75 7.60 -1.89
N GLU A 39 4.70 6.40 -2.44
CA GLU A 39 3.91 6.10 -3.63
C GLU A 39 3.32 4.71 -3.52
N CYS A 40 2.02 4.56 -3.78
CA CYS A 40 1.39 3.26 -3.88
C CYS A 40 1.63 2.72 -5.29
N ILE A 41 2.40 1.64 -5.40
CA ILE A 41 2.73 1.04 -6.71
C ILE A 41 1.82 -0.13 -7.05
N TRP A 42 1.19 -0.75 -6.05
CA TRP A 42 0.34 -1.91 -6.28
C TRP A 42 -0.74 -2.06 -5.21
N ARG A 43 -1.94 -2.48 -5.63
CA ARG A 43 -3.06 -2.83 -4.77
C ARG A 43 -3.70 -4.14 -5.22
N MET A 44 -3.94 -5.02 -4.26
CA MET A 44 -4.59 -6.31 -4.51
C MET A 44 -6.01 -6.11 -5.09
N GLU A 45 -6.29 -6.84 -6.17
CA GLU A 45 -7.62 -6.91 -6.77
C GLU A 45 -8.45 -7.86 -5.89
N ARG A 46 -9.52 -7.33 -5.31
CA ARG A 46 -10.51 -8.18 -4.66
C ARG A 46 -11.66 -8.38 -5.63
N ASP A 47 -12.00 -9.64 -5.88
CA ASP A 47 -13.35 -10.03 -6.28
C ASP A 47 -14.29 -9.67 -5.12
N LEU A 48 -14.61 -8.37 -4.99
CA LEU A 48 -15.77 -7.94 -4.25
C LEU A 48 -16.93 -8.42 -5.11
N THR A 49 -17.54 -9.54 -4.73
CA THR A 49 -18.85 -9.91 -5.27
C THR A 49 -19.73 -8.66 -5.17
N ASP A 50 -20.27 -8.21 -6.30
CA ASP A 50 -21.04 -6.96 -6.50
C ASP A 50 -22.19 -6.72 -5.48
N ASP A 51 -22.48 -7.69 -4.61
CA ASP A 51 -23.55 -7.70 -3.61
C ASP A 51 -23.19 -7.07 -2.25
N VAL A 52 -21.97 -6.56 -2.03
CA VAL A 52 -21.59 -5.93 -0.75
C VAL A 52 -20.94 -4.57 -0.96
N GLU A 53 -21.70 -3.49 -0.74
CA GLU A 53 -21.14 -2.16 -0.46
C GLU A 53 -20.36 -2.26 0.87
N ILE A 54 -19.03 -2.34 0.79
CA ILE A 54 -18.17 -2.25 1.97
C ILE A 54 -17.80 -0.79 2.15
N ASP A 55 -18.20 -0.21 3.30
CA ASP A 55 -17.80 1.14 3.68
C ASP A 55 -16.26 1.29 3.65
N ASP A 56 -15.78 2.35 3.01
CA ASP A 56 -14.36 2.72 2.90
C ASP A 56 -13.50 2.65 4.19
N PRO A 57 -14.01 2.88 5.43
CA PRO A 57 -13.24 2.74 6.67
C PRO A 57 -12.71 1.32 6.90
N PHE A 58 -13.32 0.30 6.30
CA PHE A 58 -12.90 -1.09 6.47
C PHE A 58 -11.50 -1.35 5.90
N PHE A 59 -11.08 -0.54 4.93
CA PHE A 59 -9.80 -0.72 4.21
C PHE A 59 -8.64 0.09 4.81
N GLN A 60 -8.92 1.03 5.74
CA GLN A 60 -7.89 1.91 6.32
C GLN A 60 -6.86 1.16 7.19
N ASN A 61 -7.22 -0.03 7.69
CA ASN A 61 -6.38 -0.83 8.59
C ASN A 61 -5.74 -2.05 7.93
N LEU A 62 -5.90 -2.22 6.62
CA LEU A 62 -5.33 -3.37 5.93
C LEU A 62 -3.80 -3.34 5.95
N PRO A 63 -3.16 -4.52 6.01
CA PRO A 63 -1.71 -4.63 6.05
C PRO A 63 -1.09 -4.03 4.77
N ARG A 64 -0.12 -3.14 4.98
CA ARG A 64 0.66 -2.51 3.92
C ARG A 64 2.11 -2.99 3.99
N LEU A 65 2.61 -3.38 2.83
CA LEU A 65 4.03 -3.61 2.63
C LEU A 65 4.69 -2.31 2.21
N TRP A 66 5.78 -1.95 2.87
CA TRP A 66 6.58 -0.78 2.56
C TRP A 66 7.95 -1.25 2.06
N LEU A 67 8.29 -0.86 0.84
CA LEU A 67 9.59 -1.11 0.23
C LEU A 67 10.40 0.18 0.26
N LEU A 68 11.64 0.06 0.73
CA LEU A 68 12.57 1.17 0.79
C LEU A 68 13.29 1.31 -0.56
N VAL A 69 13.32 2.53 -1.09
CA VAL A 69 14.09 2.92 -2.27
C VAL A 69 14.83 4.22 -1.99
N ASP A 70 15.97 4.44 -2.65
CA ASP A 70 16.80 5.62 -2.37
C ASP A 70 16.15 6.92 -2.88
N ASP A 71 15.46 6.88 -4.01
CA ASP A 71 14.75 8.01 -4.62
C ASP A 71 13.52 7.53 -5.41
N LEU A 72 12.35 8.14 -5.20
CA LEU A 72 11.15 7.85 -6.01
C LEU A 72 11.21 8.43 -7.42
N ASN A 73 12.07 9.43 -7.66
CA ASN A 73 12.26 10.01 -8.98
C ASN A 73 13.23 9.20 -9.85
N ASP A 74 13.91 8.21 -9.26
CA ASP A 74 14.72 7.26 -10.01
C ASP A 74 13.82 6.20 -10.67
N ALA A 75 13.41 6.50 -11.91
CA ALA A 75 12.59 5.61 -12.72
C ALA A 75 13.21 4.21 -12.88
N GLN A 76 14.54 4.09 -12.90
CA GLN A 76 15.21 2.79 -13.04
C GLN A 76 15.12 1.97 -11.75
N ALA A 77 15.22 2.62 -10.60
CA ALA A 77 15.02 1.99 -9.30
C ALA A 77 13.56 1.51 -9.15
N VAL A 78 12.59 2.38 -9.48
CA VAL A 78 11.16 2.05 -9.43
C VAL A 78 10.82 0.89 -10.37
N GLU A 79 11.27 0.93 -11.62
CA GLU A 79 11.04 -0.16 -12.59
C GLU A 79 11.64 -1.49 -12.12
N THR A 80 12.79 -1.44 -11.45
CA THR A 80 13.42 -2.66 -10.89
C THR A 80 12.56 -3.26 -9.78
N VAL A 81 11.98 -2.42 -8.92
CA VAL A 81 11.05 -2.87 -7.88
C VAL A 81 9.78 -3.44 -8.49
N GLU A 82 9.19 -2.75 -9.46
CA GLU A 82 7.97 -3.21 -10.14
C GLU A 82 8.17 -4.55 -10.86
N ARG A 83 9.32 -4.74 -11.50
CA ARG A 83 9.66 -6.02 -12.15
C ARG A 83 9.78 -7.15 -11.13
N ALA A 84 10.47 -6.91 -10.01
CA ALA A 84 10.60 -7.89 -8.93
C ALA A 84 9.23 -8.21 -8.31
N LEU A 85 8.41 -7.18 -8.08
CA LEU A 85 7.05 -7.32 -7.57
C LEU A 85 6.16 -8.11 -8.53
N THR A 86 6.20 -7.79 -9.83
CA THR A 86 5.43 -8.48 -10.87
C THR A 86 5.81 -9.96 -10.95
N GLN A 87 7.10 -10.28 -10.91
CA GLN A 87 7.58 -11.65 -10.90
C GLN A 87 7.03 -12.40 -9.67
N ARG A 88 7.16 -11.80 -8.48
CA ARG A 88 6.72 -12.42 -7.24
C ARG A 88 5.20 -12.60 -7.16
N LEU A 89 4.44 -11.61 -7.61
CA LEU A 89 2.98 -11.72 -7.72
C LEU A 89 2.56 -12.83 -8.68
N GLY A 90 3.28 -12.99 -9.81
CA GLY A 90 3.08 -14.07 -10.76
C GLY A 90 3.35 -15.45 -10.16
N GLU A 91 4.44 -15.60 -9.40
CA GLU A 91 4.77 -16.84 -8.67
C GLU A 91 3.69 -17.22 -7.65
N LEU A 92 3.13 -16.22 -6.95
CA LEU A 92 2.10 -16.40 -5.93
C LEU A 92 0.67 -16.42 -6.49
N ALA A 93 0.50 -16.23 -7.80
CA ALA A 93 -0.80 -16.09 -8.47
C ALA A 93 -1.72 -15.03 -7.83
N VAL A 94 -1.12 -13.92 -7.35
CA VAL A 94 -1.85 -12.81 -6.72
C VAL A 94 -2.24 -11.80 -7.80
N LYS A 95 -3.52 -11.44 -7.85
CA LYS A 95 -4.04 -10.43 -8.76
C LYS A 95 -4.08 -9.05 -8.12
N GLY A 96 -3.88 -8.01 -8.91
CA GLY A 96 -3.90 -6.63 -8.47
C GLY A 96 -3.67 -5.63 -9.58
N GLU A 97 -3.82 -4.37 -9.21
CA GLU A 97 -3.66 -3.20 -10.06
C GLU A 97 -2.36 -2.48 -9.70
N PHE A 98 -1.59 -2.11 -10.72
CA PHE A 98 -0.39 -1.26 -10.58
C PHE A 98 -0.76 0.22 -10.73
N HIS A 99 -0.09 1.08 -9.97
CA HIS A 99 -0.39 2.52 -9.83
C HIS A 99 -1.89 2.81 -9.67
N PRO A 100 -2.54 2.22 -8.66
CA PRO A 100 -3.93 2.52 -8.41
C PRO A 100 -4.08 3.99 -8.05
N ASP A 101 -5.15 4.62 -8.52
CA ASP A 101 -5.45 6.01 -8.14
C ASP A 101 -5.40 6.16 -6.61
N GLU A 102 -4.75 7.23 -6.15
CA GLU A 102 -4.79 7.60 -4.74
C GLU A 102 -6.26 7.78 -4.36
N LYS A 103 -6.79 6.87 -3.52
CA LYS A 103 -8.14 7.02 -2.99
C LYS A 103 -8.19 8.39 -2.31
N GLN A 104 -9.18 9.21 -2.67
CA GLN A 104 -9.43 10.47 -1.98
C GLN A 104 -9.43 10.18 -0.48
N LYS A 105 -8.56 10.88 0.26
CA LYS A 105 -8.60 10.85 1.72
C LYS A 105 -10.01 11.25 2.12
N VAL A 106 -10.84 10.28 2.47
CA VAL A 106 -12.15 10.58 3.06
C VAL A 106 -11.81 11.43 4.29
N PRO A 107 -12.27 12.69 4.38
CA PRO A 107 -11.99 13.50 5.54
C PRO A 107 -12.46 12.70 6.74
N CYS A 108 -11.54 12.45 7.67
CA CYS A 108 -11.85 11.82 8.94
C CYS A 108 -12.90 12.74 9.57
N GLY A 109 -14.17 12.36 9.45
CA GLY A 109 -15.30 13.15 9.90
C GLY A 109 -15.07 13.49 11.36
N ASP A 110 -14.94 14.79 11.61
CA ASP A 110 -14.80 15.38 12.92
C ASP A 110 -15.78 14.70 13.88
N LYS A 111 -15.25 14.15 14.97
CA LYS A 111 -16.08 13.67 16.08
C LYS A 111 -16.88 14.84 16.61
N ARG A 112 -18.19 14.88 16.32
CA ARG A 112 -19.14 15.66 17.12
C ARG A 112 -20.57 15.17 16.98
N THR A 113 -20.81 13.90 17.27
CA THR A 113 -22.08 13.49 17.89
C THR A 113 -21.84 13.34 19.38
N ASP A 114 -21.95 14.48 20.06
CA ASP A 114 -22.13 14.56 21.51
C ASP A 114 -23.44 13.83 21.84
N LEU A 115 -23.33 12.60 22.33
CA LEU A 115 -24.44 11.79 22.82
C LEU A 115 -24.74 12.17 24.27
N ARG A 116 -25.16 13.43 24.49
CA ARG A 116 -25.81 13.89 25.72
C ARG A 116 -26.75 15.06 25.42
N SER A 117 -28.02 14.77 25.27
CA SER A 117 -29.14 15.61 25.73
C SER A 117 -30.37 14.72 25.91
#